data_AF-A0A0N7ZDL1-F1
#
_entry.id   AF-A0A0N7ZDL1-F1
#
_cell.length_a   1.000
_cell.length_b   1.000
_cell.length_c   1.000
_cell.angle_alpha   90.00
_cell.angle_beta   90.00
_cell.angle_gamma   90.00
#
_symmetry.space_group_name_H-M   'P 1'
#
loop_
_entity.id
_entity.type
_entity.pdbx_description
1 polymer ?
#
loop_
_entity_poly.entity_id
_entity_poly.type
_entity_poly.pdbx_seq_one_letter_code
_entity_poly.pdbx_strand_id
1 'polypeptide(L)'
;MQMGGRYSKYWLPWLVGMPAETATAICTLLMGNVLEQFPRLKICFAHGGGSFPYTVGRIQHGYNVRPDLCATACSTPPCSYLGKFWCDSLVHDPDALKLLLKVNFIFPKHVDFAVVRYLIFFNI
;
A
#
# COMPACT_ATOMS: atom_id res chain seq x y z
N MET A 1 -10.76 3.09 -11.19
CA MET A 1 -11.70 2.70 -10.11
C MET A 1 -13.01 2.24 -10.72
N GLN A 2 -13.43 1.01 -10.45
CA GLN A 2 -14.68 0.47 -11.00
C GLN A 2 -15.88 1.16 -10.31
N MET A 3 -16.61 1.98 -11.05
CA MET A 3 -17.75 2.76 -10.54
C MET A 3 -19.08 1.98 -10.52
N GLY A 4 -19.08 0.76 -11.06
CA GLY A 4 -20.22 -0.14 -11.08
C GLY A 4 -20.09 -1.33 -10.11
N GLY A 5 -21.07 -2.23 -10.13
CA GLY A 5 -21.03 -3.46 -9.36
C GLY A 5 -21.12 -3.24 -7.84
N ARG A 6 -20.42 -4.08 -7.06
CA ARG A 6 -20.52 -4.10 -5.59
C ARG A 6 -20.12 -2.80 -4.89
N TYR A 7 -19.38 -1.92 -5.57
CA TYR A 7 -18.97 -0.61 -5.04
C TYR A 7 -19.85 0.55 -5.52
N SER A 8 -20.94 0.31 -6.25
CA SER A 8 -21.77 1.39 -6.82
C SER A 8 -22.53 2.27 -5.81
N LYS A 9 -22.58 1.90 -4.52
CA LYS A 9 -23.36 2.60 -3.48
C LYS A 9 -22.47 3.09 -2.34
N TYR A 10 -23.03 3.97 -1.50
CA TYR A 10 -22.47 4.45 -0.22
C TYR A 10 -21.04 4.98 -0.29
N TRP A 11 -20.62 5.50 -1.45
CA TRP A 11 -19.26 5.98 -1.66
C TRP A 11 -18.18 4.90 -1.40
N LEU A 12 -18.57 3.62 -1.48
CA LEU A 12 -17.68 2.47 -1.34
C LEU A 12 -16.47 2.45 -2.27
N PRO A 13 -16.47 3.07 -3.47
CA PRO A 13 -15.25 3.14 -4.25
C PRO A 13 -14.16 3.86 -3.45
N TRP A 14 -14.45 4.98 -2.81
CA TRP A 14 -13.47 5.70 -1.99
C TRP A 14 -13.18 5.01 -0.66
N LEU A 15 -14.22 4.54 0.03
CA LEU A 15 -14.09 4.04 1.41
C LEU A 15 -13.47 2.63 1.51
N VAL A 16 -13.64 1.80 0.48
CA VAL A 16 -13.18 0.40 0.47
C VAL A 16 -12.33 0.11 -0.76
N GLY A 17 -12.78 0.57 -1.94
CA GLY A 17 -12.07 0.34 -3.19
C GLY A 17 -10.66 0.94 -3.17
N MET A 18 -10.52 2.23 -2.87
CA MET A 18 -9.21 2.90 -2.92
C MET A 18 -8.20 2.25 -1.96
N PRO A 19 -8.51 1.98 -0.68
CA PRO A 19 -7.59 1.26 0.20
C PRO A 19 -7.21 -0.15 -0.29
N ALA A 20 -8.16 -0.88 -0.89
CA ALA A 20 -7.90 -2.20 -1.43
C ALA A 20 -7.01 -2.15 -2.68
N GLU A 21 -7.22 -1.19 -3.57
CA GLU A 21 -6.40 -0.97 -4.77
C GLU A 21 -4.96 -0.59 -4.40
N THR A 22 -4.77 0.29 -3.41
CA THR A 22 -3.43 0.64 -2.92
C THR A 22 -2.71 -0.58 -2.35
N ALA A 23 -3.39 -1.39 -1.53
CA ALA A 23 -2.79 -2.61 -0.98
C ALA A 23 -2.46 -3.63 -2.09
N THR A 24 -3.31 -3.74 -3.11
CA THR A 24 -3.07 -4.57 -4.29
C THR A 24 -1.84 -4.09 -5.06
N ALA A 25 -1.72 -2.79 -5.31
CA ALA A 25 -0.57 -2.20 -5.99
C ALA A 25 0.75 -2.48 -5.24
N ILE A 26 0.76 -2.34 -3.91
CA ILE A 26 1.92 -2.70 -3.08
C ILE A 26 2.25 -4.19 -3.27
N CYS A 27 1.26 -5.08 -3.13
CA CYS A 27 1.47 -6.52 -3.28
C CYS A 27 2.04 -6.90 -4.65
N THR A 28 1.49 -6.33 -5.73
CA THR A 28 1.98 -6.57 -7.10
C THR A 28 3.39 -6.04 -7.30
N LEU A 29 3.73 -4.90 -6.71
CA LEU A 29 5.07 -4.32 -6.78
C LEU A 29 6.11 -5.20 -6.07
N LEU A 30 5.77 -5.71 -4.87
CA LEU A 30 6.65 -6.54 -4.05
C LEU A 30 6.83 -7.94 -4.66
N MET A 31 5.74 -8.63 -4.94
CA MET A 31 5.79 -10.00 -5.48
C MET A 31 6.14 -10.05 -6.97
N GLY A 32 5.93 -8.94 -7.70
CA GLY A 32 6.31 -8.78 -9.11
C GLY A 32 7.79 -8.44 -9.34
N ASN A 33 8.62 -8.45 -8.29
CA ASN A 33 10.07 -8.27 -8.37
C ASN A 33 10.53 -6.87 -8.86
N VAL A 34 9.65 -5.86 -8.80
CA VAL A 34 9.92 -4.53 -9.36
C VAL A 34 11.04 -3.82 -8.59
N LEU A 35 11.05 -3.94 -7.25
CA LEU A 35 12.07 -3.28 -6.43
C LEU A 35 13.48 -3.89 -6.58
N GLU A 36 13.58 -5.16 -6.98
CA GLU A 36 14.88 -5.77 -7.32
C GLU A 36 15.36 -5.30 -8.69
N GLN A 37 14.46 -5.16 -9.66
CA GLN A 37 14.79 -4.64 -10.98
C GLN A 37 15.18 -3.15 -10.94
N PHE A 38 14.56 -2.38 -10.04
CA PHE A 38 14.78 -0.94 -9.92
C PHE A 38 15.13 -0.52 -8.49
N PRO A 39 16.33 -0.87 -7.98
CA PRO A 39 16.70 -0.68 -6.57
C PRO A 39 16.82 0.79 -6.13
N ARG A 40 16.84 1.74 -7.08
CA ARG A 40 16.86 3.19 -6.82
C ARG A 40 15.50 3.86 -6.96
N LEU A 41 14.45 3.11 -7.32
CA LEU A 41 13.12 3.64 -7.53
C LEU A 41 12.55 4.16 -6.20
N LYS A 42 12.00 5.37 -6.21
CA LYS A 42 11.35 5.98 -5.05
C LYS A 42 9.84 6.04 -5.28
N ILE A 43 9.08 5.39 -4.40
CA ILE A 43 7.62 5.28 -4.52
C ILE A 43 6.96 5.67 -3.21
N CYS A 44 5.93 6.52 -3.30
CA CYS A 44 5.06 6.85 -2.18
C CYS A 44 3.62 6.42 -2.49
N PHE A 45 2.98 5.69 -1.58
CA PHE A 45 1.58 5.28 -1.70
C PHE A 45 0.65 6.21 -0.92
N ALA A 46 -0.51 6.50 -1.49
CA ALA A 46 -1.52 7.34 -0.87
C ALA A 46 -2.23 6.64 0.29
N HIS A 47 -2.89 7.42 1.15
CA HIS A 47 -3.79 6.99 2.21
C HIS A 47 -3.18 5.96 3.17
N GLY A 48 -1.95 6.21 3.63
CA GLY A 48 -1.22 5.30 4.52
C GLY A 48 -0.93 3.91 3.94
N GLY A 49 -0.90 3.77 2.61
CA GLY A 49 -0.76 2.46 1.96
C GLY A 49 -2.05 1.64 1.94
N GLY A 50 -3.21 2.30 2.12
CA GLY A 50 -4.52 1.66 2.10
C GLY A 50 -4.67 0.64 3.22
N SER A 51 -5.11 -0.58 2.89
CA SER A 51 -5.26 -1.67 3.86
C SER A 51 -4.00 -2.51 4.09
N PHE A 52 -2.89 -2.18 3.42
CA PHE A 52 -1.65 -2.95 3.50
C PHE A 52 -1.06 -3.04 4.91
N PRO A 53 -0.92 -1.94 5.70
CA PRO A 53 -0.31 -2.01 7.03
C PRO A 53 -1.02 -2.99 7.96
N TYR A 54 -2.34 -3.08 7.86
CA TYR A 54 -3.13 -4.03 8.64
C TYR A 54 -2.99 -5.47 8.14
N THR A 55 -2.88 -5.66 6.82
CA THR A 55 -2.89 -6.99 6.19
C THR A 55 -1.51 -7.59 5.95
N VAL A 56 -0.42 -6.85 6.20
CA VAL A 56 0.96 -7.26 5.91
C VAL A 56 1.34 -8.61 6.53
N GLY A 57 0.91 -8.88 7.77
CA GLY A 57 1.16 -10.16 8.44
C GLY A 57 0.50 -11.34 7.71
N ARG A 58 -0.73 -11.14 7.20
CA ARG A 58 -1.44 -12.14 6.39
C ARG A 58 -0.74 -12.35 5.04
N ILE A 59 -0.29 -11.29 4.40
CA ILE A 59 0.42 -11.33 3.11
C ILE A 59 1.72 -12.11 3.27
N GLN A 60 2.52 -11.80 4.28
CA GLN A 60 3.78 -12.49 4.55
C GLN A 60 3.57 -13.96 4.89
N HIS A 61 2.58 -14.28 5.72
CA HIS A 61 2.24 -15.66 6.01
C HIS A 61 1.83 -16.40 4.74
N GLY A 62 0.96 -15.82 3.92
CA GLY A 62 0.53 -16.36 2.63
C GLY A 62 1.71 -16.64 1.69
N TYR A 63 2.65 -15.70 1.59
CA TYR A 63 3.89 -15.88 0.81
C TYR A 63 4.69 -17.09 1.29
N ASN A 64 4.84 -17.27 2.60
CA ASN A 64 5.61 -18.38 3.17
C ASN A 64 4.94 -19.74 2.99
N VAL A 65 3.61 -19.81 3.10
CA VAL A 65 2.88 -21.09 3.04
C VAL A 65 2.44 -21.48 1.63
N ARG A 66 2.36 -20.52 0.70
CA ARG A 66 2.03 -20.74 -0.72
C ARG A 66 3.04 -20.08 -1.67
N PRO A 67 4.34 -20.42 -1.56
CA PRO A 67 5.35 -19.88 -2.47
C PRO A 67 5.09 -20.29 -3.92
N ASP A 68 4.41 -21.40 -4.16
CA ASP A 68 3.95 -21.86 -5.48
C ASP A 68 3.04 -20.85 -6.19
N LEU A 69 2.33 -20.00 -5.44
CA LEU A 69 1.51 -18.92 -5.98
C LEU A 69 2.18 -17.55 -5.85
N CYS A 70 2.80 -17.28 -4.70
CA CYS A 70 3.24 -15.94 -4.33
C CYS A 70 4.69 -15.63 -4.71
N ALA A 71 5.57 -16.64 -4.78
CA ALA A 71 7.00 -16.49 -5.07
C ALA A 71 7.35 -16.83 -6.52
N THR A 72 6.39 -16.69 -7.44
CA THR A 72 6.53 -17.06 -8.85
C THR A 72 7.42 -16.10 -9.65
N ALA A 73 7.44 -14.82 -9.28
CA ALA A 73 8.27 -13.80 -9.92
C ALA A 73 9.37 -13.23 -9.00
N CYS A 74 9.22 -13.38 -7.67
CA CYS A 74 10.15 -12.85 -6.67
C CYS A 74 10.38 -13.88 -5.55
N SER A 75 11.64 -14.19 -5.26
CA SER A 75 12.06 -15.06 -4.16
C SER A 75 12.29 -14.33 -2.84
N THR A 76 12.31 -12.99 -2.86
CA THR A 76 12.45 -12.15 -1.67
C THR A 76 11.10 -11.99 -0.98
N PRO A 77 11.00 -12.27 0.34
CA PRO A 77 9.77 -12.06 1.11
C PRO A 77 9.26 -10.61 1.07
N PRO A 78 7.93 -10.36 0.98
CA PRO A 78 7.37 -9.01 0.95
C PRO A 78 7.79 -8.11 2.11
N CYS A 79 7.87 -8.65 3.33
CA CYS A 79 8.29 -7.87 4.51
C CYS A 79 9.76 -7.41 4.45
N SER A 80 10.62 -8.05 3.67
CA SER A 80 12.03 -7.65 3.52
C SER A 80 12.17 -6.30 2.78
N TYR A 81 11.12 -5.82 2.12
CA TYR A 81 11.08 -4.53 1.46
C TYR A 81 10.49 -3.42 2.33
N LEU A 82 10.03 -3.72 3.54
CA LEU A 82 9.56 -2.69 4.45
C LEU A 82 10.69 -1.68 4.72
N GLY A 83 10.38 -0.41 4.52
CA GLY A 83 11.36 0.67 4.54
C GLY A 83 12.09 0.93 3.22
N LYS A 84 11.75 0.25 2.13
CA LYS A 84 12.24 0.62 0.78
C LYS A 84 11.26 1.49 -0.01
N PHE A 85 10.10 1.79 0.56
CA PHE A 85 9.08 2.65 -0.03
C PHE A 85 8.35 3.45 1.06
N TRP A 86 7.61 4.47 0.63
CA TRP A 86 6.95 5.45 1.49
C TRP A 86 5.43 5.36 1.39
N CYS A 87 4.75 5.97 2.36
CA CYS A 87 3.34 6.31 2.27
C CYS A 87 3.08 7.67 2.92
N ASP A 88 1.94 8.30 2.60
CA ASP A 88 1.47 9.46 3.36
C ASP A 88 0.92 9.06 4.74
N SER A 89 0.53 10.06 5.54
CA SER A 89 -0.07 9.87 6.88
C SER A 89 -1.59 10.10 6.89
N LEU A 90 -2.27 10.05 5.74
CA LEU A 90 -3.70 10.34 5.62
C LEU A 90 -4.55 9.12 6.00
N VAL A 91 -4.67 8.87 7.31
CA VAL A 91 -5.34 7.68 7.86
C VAL A 91 -6.50 7.99 8.82
N HIS A 92 -6.76 9.27 9.10
CA HIS A 92 -7.90 9.79 9.87
C HIS A 92 -8.07 9.32 11.32
N ASP A 93 -7.24 8.39 11.82
CA ASP A 93 -7.32 7.85 13.17
C ASP A 93 -5.92 7.72 13.82
N PRO A 94 -5.76 8.09 15.11
CA PRO A 94 -4.46 7.99 15.80
C PRO A 94 -3.93 6.56 15.95
N ASP A 95 -4.78 5.56 16.15
CA ASP A 95 -4.34 4.17 16.31
C ASP A 95 -3.98 3.56 14.95
N ALA A 96 -4.68 3.94 13.88
CA ALA A 96 -4.26 3.65 12.51
C ALA A 96 -2.88 4.25 12.20
N LEU A 97 -2.62 5.49 12.62
CA LEU A 97 -1.29 6.12 12.47
C LEU A 97 -0.22 5.41 13.30
N LYS A 98 -0.53 5.01 14.54
CA LYS A 98 0.39 4.21 15.37
C LYS A 98 0.71 2.86 14.72
N LEU A 99 -0.29 2.19 14.14
CA LEU A 99 -0.07 0.95 13.40
C LEU A 99 0.86 1.19 12.21
N LEU A 100 0.62 2.26 11.45
CA LEU A 100 1.45 2.62 10.30
C LEU A 100 2.93 2.82 10.69
N LEU A 101 3.17 3.54 11.80
CA LEU A 101 4.50 3.74 12.36
C LEU A 101 5.15 2.42 12.82
N LYS A 102 4.38 1.48 13.37
CA LYS A 102 4.87 0.16 13.82
C LYS A 102 5.29 -0.76 12.67
N VAL A 103 4.66 -0.65 11.49
CA VAL A 103 4.96 -1.51 10.32
C VAL A 103 6.30 -1.12 9.64
N ASN A 104 7.06 -0.18 10.22
CA ASN A 104 8.37 0.26 9.74
C ASN A 104 8.34 0.87 8.33
N PHE A 105 7.27 1.59 8.02
CA PHE A 105 7.26 2.51 6.90
C PHE A 105 8.24 3.65 7.16
N ILE A 106 9.11 3.94 6.19
CA ILE A 106 9.87 5.19 6.24
C ILE A 106 8.89 6.31 5.90
N PHE A 107 8.80 7.30 6.77
CA PHE A 107 8.18 8.57 6.43
C PHE A 107 9.25 9.45 5.77
N PRO A 108 8.95 10.16 4.67
CA PRO A 108 9.89 11.11 4.12
C PRO A 108 10.20 12.16 5.20
N LYS A 109 11.48 12.45 5.45
CA LYS A 109 11.90 13.49 6.42
C LYS A 109 11.35 14.90 6.11
N HIS A 110 10.70 15.07 4.96
CA HIS A 110 10.14 16.32 4.44
C HIS A 110 8.68 16.21 3.99
N VAL A 111 7.92 15.17 4.38
CA VAL A 111 6.48 15.17 4.10
C VAL A 111 5.75 15.72 5.32
N ASP A 112 5.38 16.99 5.16
CA ASP A 112 4.48 17.73 6.01
C ASP A 112 3.23 16.92 6.36
N PHE A 113 2.78 17.10 7.60
CA PHE A 113 1.45 16.73 8.06
C PHE A 113 0.40 17.16 7.01
N ALA A 114 -0.16 16.18 6.32
CA ALA A 114 -1.36 16.26 5.49
C ALA A 114 -1.38 17.35 4.38
N VAL A 115 -1.01 16.98 3.15
CA VAL A 115 -1.63 17.57 1.94
C VAL A 115 -1.73 16.53 0.80
N VAL A 116 -2.65 15.57 0.90
CA VAL A 116 -3.33 15.07 -0.32
C VAL A 116 -4.52 16.00 -0.58
N ARG A 117 -4.24 17.25 -0.94
CA ARG A 117 -5.29 18.20 -1.34
C ARG A 117 -5.27 18.49 -2.84
N TYR A 118 -4.33 17.94 -3.62
CA TYR A 118 -4.19 18.35 -5.04
C TYR A 118 -3.87 17.26 -6.07
N LEU A 119 -3.69 15.98 -5.70
CA LEU A 119 -3.31 14.93 -6.67
C LEU A 119 -4.44 13.96 -7.07
N ILE A 120 -5.64 14.09 -6.52
CA ILE A 120 -6.84 13.29 -6.90
C ILE A 120 -7.97 14.20 -7.44
N PHE A 121 -7.64 15.39 -7.95
CA PHE A 121 -8.64 16.31 -8.55
C PHE A 121 -8.31 16.80 -9.97
N PHE A 122 -7.42 16.14 -10.71
CA PHE A 122 -7.29 16.41 -12.15
C PHE A 122 -7.89 15.28 -12.98
N ASN A 123 -8.98 15.63 -13.68
CA ASN A 123 -9.80 14.89 -14.65
C ASN A 123 -11.07 14.19 -14.12
N ILE A 124 -12.00 15.00 -13.60
CA ILE A 124 -13.38 15.04 -14.12
C ILE A 124 -13.60 16.43 -14.70
#